data_AF-A0A963BMH4-F1
#
_entry.id   AF-A0A963BMH4-F1
#
_cell.length_a   1.000
_cell.length_b   1.000
_cell.length_c   1.000
_cell.angle_alpha   90.00
_cell.angle_beta   90.00
_cell.angle_gamma   90.00
#
_symmetry.space_group_name_H-M   'P 1'
#
loop_
_entity.id
_entity.type
_entity.pdbx_description
1 polymer ?
#
loop_
_entity_poly.entity_id
_entity_poly.type
_entity_poly.pdbx_seq_one_letter_code
_entity_poly.pdbx_strand_id
1 'polypeptide(L)' 'GKKPGRKRKLREQDLVAARALLADESITVAEVAERLGVSPATLYRELPGGRSGVG' A
#
# COMPACT_ATOMS: atom_id res chain seq x y z
N GLY A 1 1.39 -13.58 27.65
CA GLY A 1 2.49 -13.02 26.83
C GLY A 1 1.94 -11.93 25.93
N LYS A 2 2.65 -10.81 25.77
CA LYS A 2 2.26 -9.66 24.92
C LYS A 2 1.84 -10.16 23.53
N LYS A 3 0.57 -9.95 23.14
CA LYS A 3 0.14 -10.03 21.72
C LYS A 3 1.18 -9.24 20.90
N PRO A 4 1.66 -9.72 19.73
CA PRO A 4 2.55 -8.92 18.90
C PRO A 4 1.75 -7.72 18.37
N GLY A 5 1.70 -6.67 19.19
CA GLY A 5 1.09 -5.40 18.88
C GLY A 5 1.95 -4.72 17.85
N ARG A 6 1.56 -4.88 16.59
CA ARG A 6 1.76 -4.03 15.40
C ARG A 6 1.86 -4.97 14.21
N LYS A 7 0.78 -5.07 13.41
CA LYS A 7 0.84 -5.67 12.07
C LYS A 7 2.10 -5.12 11.41
N ARG A 8 3.03 -6.03 11.08
CA ARG A 8 4.31 -5.69 10.46
C ARG A 8 4.05 -4.66 9.38
N LYS A 9 4.82 -3.57 9.42
CA LYS A 9 4.97 -2.58 8.36
C LYS A 9 4.79 -3.27 7.01
N LEU A 10 4.05 -2.64 6.10
CA LEU A 10 4.14 -2.96 4.67
C LEU A 10 5.60 -3.28 4.38
N ARG A 11 5.92 -4.51 3.97
CA ARG A 11 7.33 -4.84 3.69
C ARG A 11 7.75 -3.95 2.53
N GLU A 12 9.03 -3.64 2.42
CA GLU A 12 9.53 -2.82 1.30
C GLU A 12 9.12 -3.42 -0.06
N GLN A 13 9.02 -4.75 -0.14
CA GLN A 13 8.47 -5.49 -1.28
C GLN A 13 7.00 -5.14 -1.59
N ASP A 14 6.17 -5.01 -0.57
CA ASP A 14 4.76 -4.64 -0.72
C ASP A 14 4.64 -3.17 -1.20
N LEU A 15 5.57 -2.28 -0.81
CA LEU A 15 5.63 -0.90 -1.33
C LEU A 15 6.05 -0.85 -2.80
N VAL A 16 7.01 -1.70 -3.19
CA VAL A 16 7.42 -1.82 -4.60
C VAL A 16 6.25 -2.34 -5.45
N ALA A 17 5.56 -3.38 -4.97
CA ALA A 17 4.35 -3.89 -5.64
C ALA A 17 3.24 -2.84 -5.71
N ALA A 18 3.01 -2.07 -4.63
CA ALA A 18 2.05 -0.98 -4.61
C ALA A 18 2.37 0.07 -5.68
N ARG A 19 3.63 0.51 -5.79
CA ARG A 19 4.06 1.48 -6.81
C ARG A 19 3.85 0.94 -8.23
N ALA A 20 4.22 -0.30 -8.49
CA ALA A 20 4.04 -0.93 -9.80
C ALA A 20 2.57 -1.04 -10.19
N LEU A 21 1.69 -1.41 -9.24
CA LEU A 21 0.25 -1.47 -9.48
C LEU A 21 -0.39 -0.09 -9.66
N LEU A 22 0.09 0.93 -8.93
CA LEU A 22 -0.43 2.30 -9.06
C LEU A 22 -0.03 2.99 -10.36
N ALA A 23 1.05 2.54 -11.00
CA ALA A 23 1.50 3.03 -12.31
C ALA A 23 0.49 2.71 -13.43
N ASP A 24 -0.30 1.64 -13.27
CA ASP A 24 -1.41 1.34 -14.17
C ASP A 24 -2.62 2.18 -13.79
N GLU A 25 -2.98 3.14 -14.64
CA GLU A 25 -4.08 4.09 -14.40
C GLU A 25 -5.45 3.43 -14.26
N SER A 26 -5.63 2.23 -14.80
CA SER A 26 -6.89 1.48 -14.74
C SER A 26 -7.19 0.90 -13.36
N ILE A 27 -6.17 0.75 -12.50
CA ILE A 27 -6.30 0.18 -11.16
C ILE A 27 -6.53 1.29 -10.14
N THR A 28 -7.56 1.20 -9.31
CA THR A 28 -7.78 2.19 -8.24
C THR A 28 -6.91 1.91 -7.02
N VAL A 29 -6.64 2.95 -6.22
CA VAL A 29 -5.90 2.82 -4.94
C VAL A 29 -6.57 1.80 -4.00
N ALA A 30 -7.91 1.71 -4.03
CA ALA A 30 -8.65 0.74 -3.24
C ALA A 30 -8.37 -0.70 -3.70
N GLU A 31 -8.37 -0.97 -5.01
CA GLU A 31 -8.05 -2.29 -5.55
C GLU A 31 -6.61 -2.71 -5.27
N VAL A 32 -5.66 -1.76 -5.30
CA VAL A 32 -4.28 -2.03 -4.89
C VAL A 32 -4.24 -2.42 -3.40
N ALA A 33 -4.97 -1.70 -2.54
CA ALA A 33 -5.02 -1.99 -1.12
C ALA A 33 -5.59 -3.39 -0.83
N GLU A 34 -6.69 -3.75 -1.51
CA GLU A 34 -7.30 -5.08 -1.43
C GLU A 34 -6.34 -6.18 -1.91
N ARG A 35 -5.67 -5.99 -3.05
CA ARG A 35 -4.67 -6.96 -3.57
C ARG A 35 -3.49 -7.17 -2.62
N LEU A 36 -3.09 -6.14 -1.90
CA LEU A 36 -2.00 -6.19 -0.92
C LEU A 36 -2.47 -6.59 0.49
N GLY A 37 -3.77 -6.79 0.70
CA GLY A 37 -4.35 -7.16 2.00
C GLY A 37 -4.20 -6.09 3.07
N VAL A 38 -4.16 -4.81 2.67
CA VAL A 38 -4.00 -3.67 3.59
C VAL A 38 -5.13 -2.66 3.42
N SER A 39 -5.34 -1.84 4.45
CA SER A 39 -6.34 -0.77 4.32
C SER A 39 -5.85 0.35 3.39
N PRO A 40 -6.74 1.03 2.65
CA PRO A 40 -6.37 2.22 1.87
C PRO A 40 -5.69 3.30 2.70
N ALA A 41 -6.12 3.47 3.96
CA ALA A 41 -5.47 4.39 4.91
C ALA A 41 -4.02 4.01 5.23
N THR A 42 -3.70 2.72 5.24
CA THR A 42 -2.31 2.26 5.38
C THR A 42 -1.52 2.60 4.12
N LEU A 43 -2.11 2.44 2.94
CA LEU A 43 -1.47 2.77 1.68
C LEU A 43 -1.16 4.27 1.58
N TYR A 44 -2.10 5.15 1.93
CA TYR A 44 -1.85 6.61 1.97
C TYR A 44 -0.79 7.02 3.00
N ARG A 45 -0.68 6.30 4.13
CA ARG A 45 0.34 6.60 5.16
C ARG A 45 1.75 6.24 4.69
N GLU A 46 1.90 5.16 3.93
CA GLU A 46 3.21 4.68 3.46
C GLU A 46 3.57 5.21 2.05
N LEU A 47 2.57 5.62 1.25
CA LEU A 47 2.71 6.30 -0.05
C LEU A 47 1.97 7.65 -0.01
N PRO A 48 2.54 8.68 0.65
CA PRO A 48 1.98 10.02 0.60
C PRO A 48 1.95 10.51 -0.86
N GLY A 49 0.80 11.00 -1.31
CA GLY A 49 0.57 11.38 -2.71
C GLY A 49 -0.06 10.28 -3.58
N GLY A 50 -0.21 9.05 -3.07
CA GLY A 50 -0.88 7.96 -3.78
C GLY A 50 -0.29 7.72 -5.17
N ARG A 51 -1.11 7.87 -6.23
CA ARG A 51 -0.67 7.78 -7.63
C ARG A 51 0.21 8.97 -8.05
N SER A 52 -0.10 10.17 -7.58
CA SER A 52 0.64 11.40 -7.94
C SER A 52 2.07 11.44 -7.40
N GLY A 53 2.43 10.55 -6.46
CA GLY A 53 3.80 10.40 -5.98
C GLY A 53 4.60 9.32 -6.72
N VAL A 54 4.00 8.60 -7.66
CA VAL A 54 4.64 7.56 -8.49
C VAL A 54 5.03 8.10 -9.87
N GLY A 55 4.39 9.20 -10.31
CA GLY A 55 4.67 9.90 -11.56
C GLY A 55 5.62 11.08 -11.38
#